data_AF-A0A3B0P8X6-F1
#
_entry.id   AF-A0A3B0P8X6-F1
#
_cell.length_a   1.000
_cell.length_b   1.000
_cell.length_c   1.000
_cell.angle_alpha   90.00
_cell.angle_beta   90.00
_cell.angle_gamma   90.00
#
_symmetry.space_group_name_H-M   'P 1'
#
loop_
_entity.id
_entity.type
_entity.pdbx_description
1 polymer ?
#
loop_
_entity_poly.entity_id
_entity_poly.type
_entity_poly.pdbx_seq_one_letter_code
_entity_poly.pdbx_strand_id
1 'polypeptide(L)' 'MHKVLTELRDREILKDISNEEKFLSLPKNSGVYVGFDPTADSLHLGNYVQIVNLIRFKKHNW' A
#
# COMPACT_ATOMS: atom_id res chain seq x y z
N MET A 1 11.73 12.24 -2.88
CA MET A 1 10.36 11.93 -2.41
C MET A 1 10.06 10.48 -2.74
N HIS A 2 9.58 9.69 -1.79
CA HIS A 2 9.27 8.27 -2.02
C HIS A 2 8.12 8.16 -3.03
N LYS A 3 8.41 7.61 -4.22
CA LYS A 3 7.50 7.62 -5.38
C LYS A 3 6.13 7.01 -5.10
N VAL A 4 6.08 5.99 -4.22
CA VAL A 4 4.82 5.36 -3.81
C VAL A 4 3.94 6.30 -3.00
N LEU A 5 4.49 7.05 -2.04
CA LEU A 5 3.70 7.97 -1.22
C LEU A 5 3.15 9.14 -2.03
N THR A 6 3.96 9.67 -2.94
CA THR A 6 3.50 10.69 -3.89
C THR A 6 2.32 10.16 -4.70
N GLU A 7 2.43 8.96 -5.27
CA GLU A 7 1.33 8.37 -6.04
C GLU A 7 0.07 8.13 -5.19
N LEU A 8 0.20 7.69 -3.93
CA LEU A 8 -0.96 7.51 -3.05
C LEU A 8 -1.65 8.84 -2.70
N ARG A 9 -0.88 9.93 -2.53
CA ARG A 9 -1.40 11.28 -2.26
C ARG A 9 -2.06 11.89 -3.48
N ASP A 10 -1.41 11.85 -4.64
CA ASP A 10 -1.93 12.41 -5.89
C ASP A 10 -3.23 11.75 -6.34
N ARG A 11 -3.43 10.47 -5.95
CA ARG A 11 -4.65 9.72 -6.21
C ARG A 11 -5.73 9.89 -5.12
N GLU A 12 -5.45 10.64 -4.06
CA GLU A 12 -6.34 10.85 -2.91
C GLU A 12 -6.76 9.53 -2.22
N ILE A 13 -5.87 8.52 -2.22
CA ILE A 13 -6.11 7.21 -1.58
C ILE A 13 -5.26 6.98 -0.33
N LEU A 14 -4.43 7.96 0.06
CA LEU A 14 -3.72 7.95 1.33
C LEU A 14 -4.61 8.54 2.43
N LYS A 15 -5.05 7.69 3.36
CA LYS A 15 -5.82 8.12 4.53
C LYS A 15 -4.92 8.62 5.66
N ASP A 16 -3.95 7.83 6.06
CA ASP A 16 -3.09 8.11 7.22
C ASP A 16 -1.79 7.27 7.17
N ILE A 17 -0.76 7.74 7.88
CA ILE A 17 0.50 7.03 8.15
C ILE A 17 0.83 7.22 9.63
N SER A 18 0.96 6.12 10.38
CA SER A 18 1.19 6.16 11.83
C SER A 18 2.41 6.99 12.25
N ASN A 19 3.49 6.92 11.47
CA ASN A 19 4.65 7.78 11.60
C ASN A 19 5.39 7.87 10.25
N GLU A 20 5.32 9.02 9.60
CA GLU A 20 5.92 9.21 8.28
C GLU A 20 7.45 9.10 8.34
N GLU A 21 8.12 9.71 9.31
CA GLU A 21 9.59 9.65 9.42
C GLU A 21 10.13 8.21 9.55
N LYS A 22 9.47 7.38 10.37
CA LYS A 22 9.80 5.95 10.51
C LYS A 22 9.56 5.19 9.21
N PHE A 23 8.45 5.47 8.53
CA PHE A 23 8.16 4.86 7.23
C PHE A 23 9.22 5.21 6.18
N LEU A 24 9.64 6.49 6.10
CA LEU A 24 10.64 6.95 5.13
C LEU A 24 12.04 6.41 5.41
N SER A 25 12.31 6.00 6.66
CA SER A 25 13.59 5.44 7.13
C SER A 25 13.65 3.91 7.13
N LEU A 26 12.60 3.24 6.65
CA LEU A 26 12.59 1.78 6.52
C LEU A 26 13.72 1.28 5.60
N PRO A 27 14.32 0.10 5.89
CA PRO A 27 15.32 -0.51 5.03
C PRO A 27 14.80 -0.76 3.61
N LYS A 28 15.71 -0.78 2.62
CA LYS A 28 15.37 -1.21 1.26
C LYS A 28 14.86 -2.66 1.27
N ASN A 29 13.93 -2.98 0.37
CA ASN A 29 13.28 -4.29 0.26
C ASN A 29 12.48 -4.69 1.53
N SER A 30 11.92 -3.72 2.24
CA SER A 30 11.01 -3.99 3.35
C SER A 30 9.71 -4.56 2.81
N GLY A 31 9.31 -5.75 3.27
CA GLY A 31 8.08 -6.39 2.82
C GLY A 31 6.83 -5.60 3.24
N VAL A 32 5.87 -5.50 2.32
CA VAL A 32 4.54 -4.92 2.56
C VAL A 32 3.49 -6.02 2.46
N TYR A 33 2.53 -6.04 3.38
CA TYR A 33 1.43 -6.99 3.36
C TYR A 33 0.09 -6.30 3.62
N VAL A 34 -0.98 -6.94 3.15
CA VAL A 34 -2.36 -6.61 3.51
C VAL A 34 -3.06 -7.92 3.88
N GLY A 35 -3.85 -7.91 4.96
CA GLY A 35 -4.71 -9.03 5.33
C GLY A 35 -6.00 -9.04 4.52
N PHE A 36 -6.43 -10.23 4.10
CA PHE A 36 -7.75 -10.47 3.52
C PHE A 36 -8.42 -11.60 4.28
N ASP A 37 -9.57 -11.32 4.90
CA ASP A 37 -10.34 -12.35 5.58
C ASP A 37 -11.15 -13.17 4.57
N PRO A 38 -11.17 -14.51 4.68
CA PRO A 38 -11.89 -15.39 3.77
C PRO A 38 -13.38 -15.42 4.11
N THR A 39 -14.07 -14.28 3.98
CA THR A 39 -15.49 -14.13 4.30
C THR A 39 -16.43 -14.58 3.18
N ALA A 40 -15.89 -14.88 1.99
CA ALA A 40 -16.60 -15.39 0.83
C ALA A 40 -15.66 -16.22 -0.06
N ASP A 41 -16.22 -17.00 -0.98
CA ASP A 41 -15.47 -17.84 -1.93
C ASP A 41 -14.61 -17.03 -2.93
N SER A 42 -14.90 -15.74 -3.07
CA SER A 42 -14.16 -14.82 -3.94
C SER A 42 -14.08 -13.43 -3.32
N LEU A 43 -12.97 -12.74 -3.59
CA LEU A 43 -12.88 -11.30 -3.40
C LEU A 43 -13.80 -10.56 -4.37
N HIS A 44 -14.11 -9.31 -4.03
CA HIS A 44 -14.95 -8.45 -4.85
C HIS A 44 -14.33 -7.04 -4.99
N LEU A 45 -15.05 -6.13 -5.64
CA LEU A 45 -14.56 -4.77 -5.91
C LEU A 45 -14.13 -4.01 -4.64
N GLY A 46 -14.68 -4.33 -3.47
CA GLY A 46 -14.29 -3.70 -2.21
C GLY A 46 -12.83 -3.95 -1.82
N ASN A 47 -12.24 -5.05 -2.28
CA ASN A 47 -10.84 -5.40 -2.02
C ASN A 47 -9.86 -4.74 -3.02
N TYR A 48 -10.38 -4.17 -4.11
CA TYR A 48 -9.58 -3.71 -5.25
C TYR A 48 -8.53 -2.68 -4.85
N VAL A 49 -8.90 -1.66 -4.05
CA VAL A 49 -7.97 -0.59 -3.65
C VAL A 49 -6.74 -1.16 -2.94
N GLN A 50 -6.94 -2.13 -2.05
CA GLN A 50 -5.85 -2.75 -1.30
C GLN A 50 -4.94 -3.61 -2.19
N ILE A 51 -5.52 -4.41 -3.10
CA ILE A 51 -4.77 -5.23 -4.06
C ILE A 51 -3.91 -4.32 -4.97
N VAL A 52 -4.49 -3.24 -5.51
CA VAL A 52 -3.74 -2.33 -6.38
C VAL A 52 -2.66 -1.58 -5.60
N ASN A 53 -2.87 -1.27 -4.32
CA ASN A 53 -1.83 -0.68 -3.49
C ASN A 53 -0.62 -1.61 -3.37
N LEU A 54 -0.81 -2.92 -3.12
CA LEU A 54 0.30 -3.88 -3.12
C LEU A 54 1.07 -3.88 -4.46
N ILE A 55 0.36 -3.79 -5.58
CA ILE A 55 0.98 -3.67 -6.92
C ILE A 55 1.79 -2.37 -7.04
N ARG A 56 1.29 -1.24 -6.52
CA ARG A 56 2.02 0.05 -6.50
C ARG A 56 3.30 -0.04 -5.67
N PHE A 57 3.23 -0.64 -4.48
CA PHE A 57 4.43 -0.86 -3.66
C PHE A 57 5.47 -1.70 -4.43
N LYS A 58 5.05 -2.82 -5.01
CA LYS A 58 5.92 -3.64 -5.87
C LYS A 58 6.52 -2.86 -7.05
N LYS A 59 5.73 -2.04 -7.73
CA LYS A 59 6.15 -1.21 -8.87
C LYS A 59 7.22 -0.18 -8.49
N HIS A 60 7.18 0.33 -7.26
CA HIS A 60 8.15 1.31 -6.75
C HIS A 60 9.33 0.67 -6.00
N ASN A 61 9.54 -0.64 -6.18
CA ASN A 61 10.64 -1.41 -5.58
C ASN A 61 10.67 -1.32 -4.04
N TRP A 62 9.47 -1.33 -3.44
CA TRP A 62 9.31 -1.62 -2.02
C TRP A 62 9.26 -3.12 -1.80
#